data_AF-A0A843K2J4-F1
#
_entry.id   AF-A0A843K2J4-F1
#
_cell.length_a   1.000
_cell.length_b   1.000
_cell.length_c   1.000
_cell.angle_alpha   90.00
_cell.angle_beta   90.00
_cell.angle_gamma   90.00
#
_symmetry.space_group_name_H-M   'P 1'
#
loop_
_entity.id
_entity.type
_entity.pdbx_description
1 polymer ?
#
loop_
_entity_poly.entity_id
_entity_poly.type
_entity_poly.pdbx_seq_one_letter_code
_entity_poly.pdbx_strand_id
1 'polypeptide(L)'
;VIGAISTAPVVMARAGILKKRPATVISGAPIREMMKMDVKFEDKPFVFLDRLVTARDPGDAKRFAELIVEYLYGNPEFNGPQVVPAPNKLGFDI
;
A
#
# COMPACT_ATOMS: atom_id res chain seq x y z
N VAL A 1 -8.79 -7.13 4.39
CA VAL A 1 -7.68 -6.28 3.87
C VAL A 1 -6.38 -6.84 4.39
N ILE A 2 -5.33 -6.87 3.57
CA ILE A 2 -3.97 -7.17 4.03
C ILE A 2 -3.15 -5.90 3.82
N GLY A 3 -2.58 -5.38 4.90
CA GLY A 3 -1.86 -4.11 4.91
C GLY A 3 -0.42 -4.28 5.40
N ALA A 4 0.51 -3.55 4.80
CA ALA A 4 1.89 -3.45 5.32
C ALA A 4 2.48 -2.05 5.10
N ILE A 5 3.28 -1.59 6.06
CA ILE A 5 3.91 -0.27 6.05
C ILE A 5 5.42 -0.37 6.25
N SER A 6 6.17 0.59 5.70
CA SER A 6 7.62 0.69 5.86
C SER A 6 8.35 -0.53 5.30
N THR A 7 9.00 -1.34 6.13
CA THR A 7 9.71 -2.56 5.75
C THR A 7 8.81 -3.80 5.67
N ALA A 8 7.62 -3.76 6.27
CA ALA A 8 6.72 -4.91 6.33
C ALA A 8 6.26 -5.46 4.97
N PRO A 9 6.12 -4.67 3.88
CA PRO A 9 5.77 -5.20 2.56
C PRO A 9 6.70 -6.31 2.06
N VAL A 10 7.96 -6.35 2.51
CA VAL A 10 8.92 -7.44 2.20
C VAL A 10 8.40 -8.80 2.68
N VAL A 11 7.70 -8.84 3.83
CA VAL A 11 7.12 -10.08 4.36
C VAL A 11 6.01 -10.57 3.43
N MET A 12 5.14 -9.67 2.97
CA MET A 12 4.09 -10.01 2.01
C MET A 12 4.67 -10.46 0.66
N ALA A 13 5.76 -9.84 0.21
CA ALA A 13 6.46 -10.25 -1.01
C ALA A 13 7.03 -11.67 -0.90
N ARG A 14 7.72 -11.98 0.22
CA ARG A 14 8.27 -13.33 0.48
C ARG A 14 7.18 -14.39 0.64
N ALA A 15 6.01 -14.01 1.16
CA ALA A 15 4.83 -14.88 1.21
C ALA A 15 4.18 -15.10 -0.16
N GLY A 16 4.66 -14.46 -1.23
CA GLY A 16 4.11 -14.56 -2.59
C GLY A 16 2.83 -13.74 -2.81
N ILE A 17 2.34 -13.01 -1.80
CA ILE A 17 1.10 -12.23 -1.87
C ILE A 17 1.21 -11.10 -2.90
N LEU A 18 2.40 -10.49 -3.02
CA LEU A 18 2.67 -9.35 -3.90
C LEU A 18 3.26 -9.72 -5.27
N LYS A 19 3.41 -11.01 -5.58
CA LYS A 19 4.03 -11.46 -6.83
C LYS A 19 3.25 -10.93 -8.05
N LYS A 20 3.95 -10.23 -8.96
CA LYS A 20 3.42 -9.55 -10.16
C LYS A 20 2.40 -8.45 -9.88
N ARG A 21 2.23 -8.04 -8.62
CA ARG A 21 1.28 -7.00 -8.19
C ARG A 21 2.01 -5.69 -7.88
N PRO A 22 1.36 -4.54 -8.06
CA PRO A 22 1.91 -3.25 -7.66
C PRO A 22 1.99 -3.14 -6.14
N ALA A 23 3.09 -2.62 -5.62
CA ALA A 23 3.27 -2.32 -4.20
C ALA A 23 4.38 -1.27 -3.98
N THR A 24 4.33 -0.60 -2.84
CA THR A 24 5.40 0.29 -2.36
C THR A 24 6.04 -0.28 -1.09
N VAL A 25 7.24 0.21 -0.76
CA VAL A 25 8.03 -0.17 0.41
C VAL A 25 8.99 0.98 0.72
N ILE A 26 9.40 1.14 1.98
CA ILE A 26 10.38 2.17 2.38
C ILE A 26 11.63 2.13 1.48
N SER A 27 12.18 3.32 1.24
CA SER A 27 13.36 3.50 0.40
C SER A 27 14.58 2.71 0.91
N GLY A 28 15.49 2.40 -0.01
CA GLY A 28 16.74 1.70 0.30
C GLY A 28 16.68 0.19 0.03
N ALA A 29 17.37 -0.58 0.87
CA ALA A 29 17.56 -2.03 0.67
C ALA A 29 16.26 -2.85 0.49
N PRO A 30 15.12 -2.52 1.12
CA PRO A 30 13.87 -3.27 0.96
C PRO A 30 13.34 -3.31 -0.48
N ILE A 31 13.57 -2.27 -1.29
CA ILE A 31 13.15 -2.23 -2.70
C ILE A 31 13.74 -3.41 -3.48
N ARG A 32 15.03 -3.71 -3.25
CA ARG A 32 15.71 -4.84 -3.89
C ARG A 32 15.09 -6.18 -3.50
N GLU A 33 14.64 -6.33 -2.25
CA GLU A 33 13.97 -7.55 -1.81
C GLU A 33 12.59 -7.71 -2.47
N MET A 34 11.86 -6.61 -2.69
CA MET A 34 10.60 -6.62 -3.45
C MET A 34 10.83 -7.08 -4.90
N MET A 35 11.85 -6.52 -5.57
CA MET A 35 12.17 -6.86 -6.96
C MET A 35 12.57 -8.34 -7.13
N LYS A 36 13.32 -8.91 -6.19
CA LYS A 36 13.68 -10.35 -6.21
C LYS A 36 12.45 -11.26 -6.22
N MET A 37 11.34 -10.81 -5.61
CA MET A 37 10.09 -11.56 -5.51
C MET A 37 9.12 -11.24 -6.66
N ASP A 38 9.58 -10.59 -7.74
CA ASP A 38 8.78 -10.23 -8.92
C ASP A 38 7.61 -9.29 -8.58
N VAL A 39 7.79 -8.44 -7.56
CA VAL A 39 6.82 -7.39 -7.21
C VAL A 39 7.00 -6.20 -8.15
N LYS A 40 5.89 -5.60 -8.62
CA LYS A 40 5.93 -4.37 -9.40
C LYS A 40 6.08 -3.19 -8.44
N PHE A 41 7.32 -2.80 -8.17
CA PHE A 41 7.58 -1.68 -7.27
C PHE A 41 7.08 -0.36 -7.87
N GLU A 42 6.37 0.41 -7.05
CA GLU A 42 5.87 1.75 -7.38
C GLU A 42 6.44 2.75 -6.37
N ASP A 43 7.18 3.76 -6.84
CA ASP A 43 7.72 4.80 -5.97
C ASP A 43 6.65 5.84 -5.61
N LYS A 44 5.75 5.43 -4.71
CA LYS A 44 4.58 6.19 -4.29
C LYS A 44 4.32 6.00 -2.80
N PRO A 45 3.71 6.99 -2.12
CA PRO A 45 3.49 6.89 -0.68
C PRO A 45 2.54 5.74 -0.31
N PHE A 46 1.54 5.45 -1.17
CA PHE A 46 0.61 4.35 -0.99
C PHE A 46 0.34 3.64 -2.31
N VAL A 47 0.08 2.34 -2.22
CA VAL A 47 -0.40 1.52 -3.33
C VAL A 47 -1.47 0.59 -2.80
N PHE A 48 -2.59 0.49 -3.50
CA PHE A 48 -3.63 -0.48 -3.20
C PHE A 48 -4.23 -1.13 -4.43
N LEU A 49 -4.58 -2.41 -4.30
CA LEU A 49 -5.20 -3.23 -5.35
C LEU A 49 -5.85 -4.47 -4.72
N ASP A 50 -7.07 -4.84 -5.13
CA ASP A 50 -7.72 -6.11 -4.76
C ASP A 50 -7.60 -6.48 -3.26
N ARG A 51 -7.84 -5.53 -2.35
CA ARG A 51 -7.72 -5.66 -0.87
C ARG A 51 -6.32 -5.66 -0.27
N LEU A 52 -5.29 -5.40 -1.06
CA LEU A 52 -3.91 -5.20 -0.62
C LEU A 52 -3.63 -3.71 -0.47
N VAL A 53 -2.99 -3.31 0.63
CA VAL A 53 -2.55 -1.94 0.85
C VAL A 53 -1.09 -1.96 1.30
N THR A 54 -0.25 -1.18 0.64
CA THR A 54 1.14 -0.96 1.06
C THR A 54 1.40 0.54 1.21
N ALA A 55 2.10 0.92 2.28
CA ALA A 55 2.51 2.29 2.55
C ALA A 55 4.04 2.38 2.71
N ARG A 56 4.63 3.47 2.20
CA ARG A 56 6.08 3.62 2.10
C ARG A 56 6.73 4.01 3.41
N ASP A 57 6.26 5.07 4.04
CA ASP A 57 6.98 5.72 5.15
C ASP A 57 6.23 5.55 6.49
N PRO A 58 6.92 5.42 7.64
CA PRO A 58 6.25 5.34 8.95
C PRO A 58 5.37 6.56 9.26
N GLY A 59 5.73 7.73 8.72
CA GLY A 59 4.94 8.96 8.86
C GLY A 59 3.56 8.90 8.20
N ASP A 60 3.35 7.94 7.30
CA ASP A 60 2.10 7.74 6.59
C ASP A 60 1.07 6.88 7.38
N ALA A 61 1.39 6.48 8.61
CA ALA A 61 0.60 5.53 9.39
C ALA A 61 -0.87 5.94 9.57
N LYS A 62 -1.15 7.24 9.78
CA LYS A 62 -2.53 7.75 9.89
C LYS A 62 -3.31 7.50 8.60
N ARG A 63 -2.78 7.94 7.46
CA ARG A 63 -3.44 7.76 6.16
C ARG A 63 -3.54 6.28 5.77
N PHE A 64 -2.53 5.48 6.11
CA PHE A 64 -2.58 4.02 5.93
C PHE A 64 -3.76 3.39 6.69
N ALA A 65 -3.99 3.79 7.95
CA ALA A 65 -5.13 3.32 8.72
C ALA A 65 -6.47 3.78 8.13
N GLU A 66 -6.56 5.05 7.71
CA GLU A 66 -7.74 5.60 7.03
C GLU A 66 -8.08 4.80 5.76
N LEU A 67 -7.09 4.46 4.93
CA LEU A 67 -7.29 3.65 3.73
C LEU A 67 -7.89 2.26 4.05
N ILE A 68 -7.47 1.64 5.15
CA ILE A 68 -8.03 0.35 5.58
C ILE A 68 -9.51 0.53 5.99
N VAL A 69 -9.81 1.61 6.72
CA VAL A 69 -11.18 1.93 7.15
C VAL A 69 -12.08 2.24 5.96
N GLU A 70 -11.64 3.09 5.03
CA GLU A 70 -12.35 3.42 3.78
C GLU A 70 -12.66 2.16 2.95
N TYR A 71 -11.71 1.23 2.86
CA TYR A 71 -11.94 -0.07 2.22
C TYR A 71 -13.06 -0.85 2.91
N LEU A 72 -13.03 -0.95 4.24
CA LEU A 72 -14.00 -1.73 5.01
C LEU A 72 -15.43 -1.17 4.90
N TYR A 73 -15.56 0.15 4.74
CA TYR A 73 -16.85 0.81 4.52
C TYR A 73 -17.30 0.83 3.04
N GLY A 74 -16.57 0.16 2.15
CA GLY A 74 -17.02 -0.06 0.77
C GLY A 74 -16.83 1.14 -0.16
N ASN A 75 -15.82 1.98 0.06
CA ASN A 75 -15.50 3.07 -0.87
C ASN A 75 -15.21 2.50 -2.29
N PRO A 76 -15.97 2.90 -3.34
CA PRO A 76 -15.84 2.37 -4.69
C PRO A 76 -14.48 2.62 -5.36
N GLU A 77 -13.67 3.54 -4.83
CA GLU A 77 -12.28 3.76 -5.28
C GLU A 77 -11.39 2.52 -5.12
N PHE A 78 -11.75 1.57 -4.24
CA PHE A 78 -10.98 0.35 -3.96
C PHE A 78 -11.21 -0.84 -4.91
N ASN A 79 -12.05 -0.67 -5.95
CA ASN A 79 -12.39 -1.73 -6.90
C ASN A 79 -11.54 -1.71 -8.20
N GLY A 80 -10.45 -0.93 -8.25
CA GLY A 80 -9.50 -0.92 -9.37
C GLY A 80 -8.05 -0.60 -8.94
N PRO A 81 -7.04 -0.75 -9.83
CA PRO A 81 -5.67 -0.33 -9.55
C PRO A 81 -5.63 1.18 -9.41
N GLN A 82 -5.63 1.66 -8.17
CA GLN A 82 -5.59 3.07 -7.87
C GLN A 82 -4.31 3.39 -7.14
N VAL A 83 -3.55 4.23 -7.82
CA VAL A 83 -2.42 4.93 -7.28
C VAL A 83 -3.00 6.20 -6.70
N VAL A 84 -3.25 6.24 -5.39
CA VAL A 84 -3.79 7.46 -4.77
C VAL A 84 -2.78 8.61 -4.92
N PRO A 85 -3.18 9.73 -5.55
CA PRO A 85 -2.53 11.00 -5.30
C PRO A 85 -2.75 11.40 -3.83
N ALA A 86 -1.88 12.27 -3.32
CA ALA A 86 -1.99 12.92 -2.02
C ALA A 86 -3.43 13.44 -1.74
N PRO A 87 -3.85 13.54 -0.47
CA PRO A 87 -5.25 13.43 -0.07
C PRO A 87 -6.16 14.45 -0.78
N ASN A 88 -7.21 13.93 -1.43
CA ASN A 88 -8.41 14.72 -1.65
C ASN A 88 -9.07 15.00 -0.30
N LYS A 89 -9.58 16.23 -0.17
CA LYS A 89 -10.31 16.79 0.96
C LYS A 89 -11.60 16.02 1.27
N LEU A 90 -11.55 14.75 1.68
CA LEU A 90 -12.67 14.16 2.41
C LEU A 90 -12.49 14.48 3.88
N GLY A 91 -13.09 15.62 4.28
CA GLY A 91 -13.20 16.04 5.66
C GLY A 91 -14.03 15.04 6.46
N PHE A 92 -13.33 14.12 7.12
CA PHE A 92 -13.84 13.46 8.30
C PHE A 92 -13.12 14.05 9.50
N ASP A 93 -13.76 15.04 10.12
CA ASP A 93 -13.52 15.38 11.51
C ASP A 93 -13.98 14.17 12.35
N ILE A 94 -13.06 13.58 13.11
CA ILE A 94 -13.35 12.65 14.21
C ILE A 94 -12.89 13.31 15.50
#